data_AF-A0A2V9NLZ5-F1
#
_entry.id   AF-A0A2V9NLZ5-F1
#
_cell.length_a   1.000
_cell.length_b   1.000
_cell.length_c   1.000
_cell.angle_alpha   90.00
_cell.angle_beta   90.00
_cell.angle_gamma   90.00
#
_symmetry.space_group_name_H-M   'P 1'
#
loop_
_entity.id
_entity.type
_entity.pdbx_description
1 polymer ?
#
loop_
_entity_poly.entity_id
_entity_poly.type
_entity_poly.pdbx_seq_one_letter_code
_entity_poly.pdbx_strand_id
1 'polypeptide(L)'
;MADEFTSKLDAYLDGELAAADMKALDAHVRACPACAADVLGRVQMKRAIKSASQRYEPRSEFRAKIERRLKPRAGFPKDPLYFRLAGIAKHRIYVARWPPHLP
;
A
#
# COMPACT_ATOMS: atom_id res chain seq x y z
N MET A 1 16.07 -21.04 -12.92
CA MET A 1 14.73 -21.58 -13.23
C MET A 1 13.75 -20.52 -12.79
N ALA A 2 12.98 -19.94 -13.73
CA ALA A 2 11.99 -18.92 -13.38
C ALA A 2 10.76 -19.62 -12.79
N ASP A 3 10.47 -19.31 -11.53
CA ASP A 3 9.27 -19.76 -10.85
C ASP A 3 8.08 -18.87 -11.26
N GLU A 4 6.85 -19.38 -11.18
CA GLU A 4 5.63 -18.61 -11.46
C GLU A 4 5.60 -17.32 -10.62
N PHE A 5 6.06 -17.42 -9.37
CA PHE A 5 6.12 -16.32 -8.42
C PHE A 5 7.11 -15.22 -8.81
N THR A 6 8.19 -15.52 -9.56
CA THR A 6 9.20 -14.53 -9.96
C THR A 6 8.60 -13.38 -10.77
N SER A 7 7.58 -13.66 -11.58
CA SER A 7 6.85 -12.66 -12.38
C SER A 7 5.97 -11.73 -11.54
N LYS A 8 5.56 -12.16 -10.34
CA LYS A 8 4.63 -11.43 -9.44
C LYS A 8 5.35 -10.61 -8.37
N LEU A 9 6.68 -10.68 -8.28
CA LEU A 9 7.47 -10.05 -7.21
C LEU A 9 7.41 -8.51 -7.21
N ASP A 10 7.27 -7.85 -8.36
CA ASP A 10 7.15 -6.39 -8.40
C ASP A 10 5.80 -5.92 -7.85
N ALA A 11 4.71 -6.50 -8.37
CA ALA A 11 3.34 -6.23 -7.89
C ALA A 11 3.18 -6.54 -6.39
N TYR A 12 3.84 -7.59 -5.90
CA TYR A 12 3.91 -7.91 -4.48
C TYR A 12 4.56 -6.80 -3.66
N LEU A 13 5.71 -6.29 -4.11
CA LEU A 13 6.43 -5.22 -3.44
C LEU A 13 5.72 -3.87 -3.51
N ASP A 14 4.84 -3.66 -4.49
CA ASP A 14 3.98 -2.48 -4.60
C ASP A 14 2.63 -2.63 -3.88
N GLY A 15 2.30 -3.84 -3.41
CA GLY A 15 1.03 -4.14 -2.73
C GLY A 15 -0.16 -4.19 -3.69
N GLU A 16 0.07 -4.50 -4.96
CA GLU A 16 -0.93 -4.49 -6.03
C GLU A 16 -1.59 -5.85 -6.27
N LEU A 17 -1.14 -6.90 -5.58
CA LEU A 17 -1.74 -8.23 -5.68
C LEU A 17 -3.03 -8.35 -4.86
N ALA A 18 -3.92 -9.26 -5.27
CA ALA A 18 -5.07 -9.64 -4.47
C ALA A 18 -4.63 -10.25 -3.12
N ALA A 19 -5.47 -10.13 -2.09
CA ALA A 19 -5.11 -10.54 -0.73
C ALA A 19 -4.73 -12.04 -0.61
N ALA A 20 -5.34 -12.91 -1.43
CA ALA A 20 -5.01 -14.33 -1.48
C ALA A 20 -3.60 -14.55 -2.07
N ASP A 21 -3.29 -13.87 -3.17
CA ASP A 21 -2.00 -13.95 -3.85
C ASP A 21 -0.88 -13.36 -2.99
N MET A 22 -1.14 -12.26 -2.29
CA MET A 22 -0.22 -11.69 -1.30
C MET A 22 0.18 -12.73 -0.27
N LYS A 23 -0.78 -13.46 0.32
CA LYS A 23 -0.51 -14.49 1.34
C LYS A 23 0.27 -15.68 0.79
N ALA A 24 -0.10 -16.15 -0.41
CA ALA A 24 0.57 -17.29 -1.05
C ALA A 24 2.03 -16.96 -1.36
N LEU A 25 2.29 -15.78 -1.93
CA LEU A 25 3.64 -15.35 -2.24
C LEU A 25 4.46 -15.03 -0.98
N ASP A 26 3.83 -14.50 0.08
CA ASP A 26 4.44 -14.35 1.41
C ASP A 26 4.97 -15.68 1.97
N ALA A 27 4.17 -16.74 1.87
CA ALA A 27 4.57 -18.08 2.29
C ALA A 27 5.71 -18.62 1.42
N HIS A 28 5.63 -18.42 0.11
CA HIS A 28 6.66 -18.83 -0.84
C HIS A 28 8.01 -18.15 -0.58
N VAL A 29 8.03 -16.82 -0.45
CA VAL A 29 9.26 -16.05 -0.22
C VAL A 29 9.95 -16.47 1.09
N ARG A 30 9.19 -16.86 2.12
CA ARG A 30 9.76 -17.41 3.37
C ARG A 30 10.38 -18.79 3.20
N ALA A 31 9.89 -19.59 2.25
CA ALA A 31 10.33 -20.96 2.02
C ALA A 31 11.40 -21.08 0.90
N CYS A 32 11.52 -20.08 0.02
CA CYS A 32 12.39 -20.11 -1.15
C CYS A 32 13.52 -19.07 -1.05
N PRO A 33 14.77 -19.49 -0.77
CA PRO A 33 15.92 -18.58 -0.66
C PRO A 33 16.20 -17.78 -1.95
N ALA A 34 15.96 -18.38 -3.12
CA ALA A 34 16.16 -17.69 -4.40
C ALA A 34 15.19 -16.50 -4.56
N CYS A 35 13.90 -16.72 -4.32
CA CYS A 35 12.91 -15.65 -4.35
C CYS A 35 13.11 -14.62 -3.23
N ALA A 36 13.59 -15.03 -2.04
CA ALA A 36 13.97 -14.10 -0.99
C ALA A 36 15.14 -13.18 -1.40
N ALA A 37 16.15 -13.72 -2.08
CA ALA A 37 17.26 -12.94 -2.62
C ALA A 37 16.79 -11.94 -3.69
N ASP A 38 15.92 -12.36 -4.61
CA ASP A 38 15.35 -11.48 -5.64
C ASP A 38 14.53 -10.34 -5.02
N VAL A 39 13.67 -10.66 -4.03
CA VAL A 39 12.90 -9.66 -3.27
C VAL A 39 13.84 -8.66 -2.61
N LEU A 40 14.91 -9.13 -1.96
CA LEU A 40 15.88 -8.25 -1.31
C LEU A 40 16.56 -7.31 -2.32
N GLY A 41 17.00 -7.82 -3.47
CA GLY A 41 17.60 -7.01 -4.54
C GLY A 41 16.65 -5.93 -5.05
N ARG A 42 15.39 -6.28 -5.28
CA ARG A 42 14.35 -5.32 -5.72
C ARG A 42 14.05 -4.26 -4.64
N VAL A 43 14.00 -4.63 -3.36
CA VAL A 43 13.84 -3.68 -2.24
C VAL A 43 15.02 -2.70 -2.16
N GLN A 44 16.25 -3.18 -2.34
CA GLN A 44 17.44 -2.33 -2.39
C GLN A 44 17.35 -1.33 -3.55
N MET A 45 16.92 -1.78 -4.73
CA MET A 45 16.71 -0.90 -5.88
C MET A 45 15.65 0.18 -5.60
N LYS A 46 14.48 -0.20 -5.05
CA LYS A 46 13.42 0.77 -4.69
C LYS A 46 13.93 1.83 -3.70
N ARG A 47 14.77 1.42 -2.73
CA ARG A 47 15.40 2.36 -1.79
C ARG A 47 16.40 3.30 -2.47
N ALA A 48 17.22 2.78 -3.37
CA ALA A 48 18.18 3.60 -4.14
C ALA A 48 17.47 4.61 -5.06
N ILE A 49 16.37 4.22 -5.70
CA ILE A 49 15.53 5.13 -6.49
C ILE A 49 14.92 6.20 -5.59
N LYS A 50 14.37 5.82 -4.42
CA LYS A 50 13.80 6.76 -3.46
C LYS A 50 14.84 7.77 -2.98
N SER A 51 16.06 7.36 -2.64
CA SER A 51 17.10 8.30 -2.23
C SER A 51 17.50 9.22 -3.38
N ALA A 52 17.69 8.69 -4.59
CA ALA A 52 17.99 9.49 -5.78
C ALA A 52 16.88 10.51 -6.12
N SER A 53 15.62 10.17 -5.87
CA SER A 53 14.47 11.05 -6.13
C SER A 53 14.42 12.29 -5.24
N GLN A 54 15.10 12.29 -4.09
CA GLN A 54 15.13 13.45 -3.17
C GLN A 54 15.73 14.71 -3.81
N ARG A 55 16.50 14.56 -4.89
CA ARG A 55 17.00 15.69 -5.68
C ARG A 55 15.88 16.47 -6.40
N TYR A 56 14.70 15.87 -6.54
CA TYR A 56 13.51 16.48 -7.15
C TYR A 56 12.48 16.88 -6.08
N GLU A 57 12.95 17.54 -5.03
CA GLU A 57 12.07 17.96 -3.94
C GLU A 57 11.06 19.02 -4.44
N PRO A 58 9.74 18.82 -4.26
CA PRO A 58 8.75 19.81 -4.67
C PRO A 58 8.93 21.12 -3.91
N ARG A 59 8.85 22.26 -4.62
CA ARG A 59 8.83 23.59 -4.00
C ARG A 59 7.72 23.67 -2.94
N SER A 60 8.01 24.37 -1.84
CA SER A 60 7.07 24.55 -0.72
C SER A 60 5.71 25.12 -1.18
N GLU A 61 5.71 26.02 -2.16
CA GLU A 61 4.49 26.57 -2.75
C GLU A 61 3.60 25.52 -3.42
N PHE A 62 4.21 24.54 -4.10
CA PHE A 62 3.47 23.43 -4.71
C PHE A 62 2.82 22.57 -3.63
N ARG A 63 3.55 22.25 -2.56
CA ARG A 63 2.99 21.54 -1.39
C ARG A 63 1.81 22.31 -0.77
N ALA A 64 1.97 23.61 -0.51
CA ALA A 64 0.89 24.44 0.02
C ALA A 64 -0.34 24.51 -0.92
N LYS A 65 -0.13 24.45 -2.24
CA LYS A 65 -1.23 24.35 -3.22
C LYS A 65 -1.97 23.01 -3.11
N ILE A 66 -1.25 21.90 -2.98
CA ILE A 66 -1.85 20.57 -2.81
C ILE A 66 -2.61 20.48 -1.48
N GLU A 67 -2.02 20.93 -0.37
CA GLU A 67 -2.65 20.94 0.95
C GLU A 67 -3.95 21.75 0.98
N ARG A 68 -3.98 22.92 0.31
CA ARG A 68 -5.22 23.70 0.15
C ARG A 68 -6.33 22.94 -0.57
N ARG A 69 -5.99 22.07 -1.53
CA ARG A 69 -6.96 21.22 -2.25
C ARG A 69 -7.40 20.00 -1.43
N LEU A 70 -6.52 19.48 -0.58
CA LEU A 70 -6.82 18.36 0.31
C LEU A 70 -7.60 18.74 1.56
N LYS A 71 -7.82 20.05 1.83
CA LYS A 71 -8.64 20.51 2.95
C LYS A 71 -9.93 19.67 3.00
N PRO A 72 -10.14 18.90 4.09
CA PRO A 72 -11.28 18.00 4.17
C PRO A 72 -12.55 18.83 3.99
N ARG A 73 -13.47 18.37 3.14
CA ARG A 73 -14.82 18.94 3.07
C ARG A 73 -15.33 18.92 4.51
N ALA A 74 -15.68 20.10 5.03
CA ALA A 74 -16.24 20.25 6.37
C ALA A 74 -17.45 19.31 6.48
N GLY A 75 -17.30 18.21 7.21
CA GLY A 75 -18.25 17.11 7.15
C GLY A 75 -17.84 15.83 7.89
N PHE A 76 -16.57 15.70 8.30
CA PHE A 76 -16.20 14.66 9.26
C PHE A 76 -16.34 15.20 10.69
N PRO A 77 -17.38 14.79 11.45
CA PRO A 77 -17.55 15.23 12.83
C PRO A 77 -16.36 14.75 13.66
N LYS A 78 -15.69 15.68 14.34
CA LYS A 78 -14.52 15.43 15.20
C LYS A 78 -14.91 15.09 16.64
N ASP A 79 -16.17 14.76 16.91
CA ASP A 79 -16.63 14.43 18.26
C ASP A 79 -15.96 13.13 18.75
N PRO A 80 -15.25 13.12 19.89
CA PRO A 80 -14.66 11.91 20.46
C PRO A 80 -15.68 10.78 20.74
N LEU A 81 -16.97 11.09 20.89
CA LEU A 81 -18.02 10.08 21.03
C LEU A 81 -18.28 9.29 19.73
N TYR A 82 -17.90 9.84 18.57
CA TYR A 82 -17.98 9.16 17.27
C TYR A 82 -17.07 7.92 17.18
N PHE A 83 -15.99 7.88 17.95
CA PHE A 83 -15.12 6.69 18.01
C PHE A 83 -15.61 5.62 19.00
N ARG A 84 -16.46 5.97 19.98
CA ARG A 84 -16.93 5.04 21.02
C ARG A 84 -18.23 4.32 20.66
N LEU A 85 -19.15 4.97 19.92
CA LEU A 85 -20.35 4.32 19.37
C LEU A 85 -20.09 3.56 18.08
N ALA A 86 -19.01 3.89 17.38
CA ALA A 86 -18.61 3.20 16.15
C ALA A 86 -17.67 2.00 16.43
N GLY A 87 -17.66 1.49 17.66
CA GLY A 87 -17.07 0.19 18.02
C GLY A 87 -17.86 -1.01 17.48
N ILE A 88 -19.04 -0.81 16.90
CA ILE A 88 -19.90 -1.88 16.33
C ILE A 88 -20.30 -1.59 14.86
N ALA A 89 -20.02 -0.40 14.31
CA ALA A 89 -20.52 -0.01 12.98
C ALA A 89 -19.56 0.86 12.15
N LYS A 90 -18.26 0.52 12.07
CA LYS A 90 -17.34 1.08 11.05
C LYS A 90 -17.07 0.15 9.86
N HIS A 91 -17.99 -0.77 9.55
CA HIS A 91 -17.86 -1.66 8.39
C HIS A 91 -18.45 -1.10 7.07
N ARG A 92 -18.88 0.18 7.02
CA ARG A 92 -19.69 0.68 5.88
C ARG A 92 -19.30 2.01 5.22
N ILE A 93 -18.14 2.60 5.52
CA ILE A 93 -17.69 3.81 4.78
C ILE A 93 -16.29 3.66 4.16
N TYR A 94 -15.50 2.63 4.50
CA TYR A 94 -14.19 2.39 3.84
C TYR A 94 -14.18 1.23 2.83
N VAL A 95 -15.31 0.55 2.59
CA VAL A 95 -15.39 -0.66 1.74
C VAL A 95 -16.48 -0.51 0.67
N ALA A 96 -16.52 0.64 -0.03
CA ALA A 96 -17.46 0.84 -1.15
C ALA A 96 -16.76 0.83 -2.53
N ARG A 97 -15.49 0.42 -2.60
CA ARG A 97 -14.76 0.24 -3.87
C ARG A 97 -13.74 -0.91 -3.81
N TRP A 98 -14.04 -1.98 -3.11
CA TRP A 98 -13.24 -3.20 -3.15
C TRP A 98 -14.16 -4.38 -3.39
N PRO A 99 -14.07 -5.08 -4.54
CA PRO A 99 -14.96 -6.20 -4.82
C PRO A 99 -14.61 -7.36 -3.87
N PRO A 100 -15.57 -7.91 -3.12
CA PRO A 100 -15.36 -9.13 -2.37
C PRO A 100 -15.41 -10.31 -3.35
N HIS A 101 -14.29 -11.00 -3.51
CA HIS A 101 -14.28 -12.34 -4.10
C HIS A 101 -14.91 -13.29 -3.07
N LEU A 102 -15.91 -14.07 -3.50
CA LEU A 102 -16.48 -15.22 -2.79
C LEU A 102 -17.26 -16.07 -3.80
N PRO A 103 -17.41 -17.39 -3.56
CA PRO A 103 -16.43 -18.38 -3.11
C PRO A 103 -15.74 -19.10 -4.29
#